data_AF-A0A4V0P0D4-F1
#
_entry.id   AF-A0A4V0P0D4-F1
#
_cell.length_a   1.000
_cell.length_b   1.000
_cell.length_c   1.000
_cell.angle_alpha   90.00
_cell.angle_beta   90.00
_cell.angle_gamma   90.00
#
_symmetry.space_group_name_H-M   'P 1'
#
loop_
_entity.id
_entity.type
_entity.pdbx_description
1 polymer ?
#
loop_
_entity_poly.entity_id
_entity_poly.type
_entity_poly.pdbx_seq_one_letter_code
_entity_poly.pdbx_strand_id
1 'polypeptide(L)'
;VQWSSCNIFSTQDNAAAAIAATGVPVYAWKGETDEEYMWCIEQTLVFPDGKPLNMILDDGGDLTNLVHEKFPEYLKDIKGLSEETTTGVHNLYKMFKEGRLGIPAINVNDSVTKSKFDNLYGCRESLIDGIKRATDVMIAGKVCCVAGYGDVGKGCAQALKGFGGRVIVTEIDPINALQAAMEGYEVTT
;
A
#
# COMPACT_ATOMS: atom_id res chain seq x y z
N VAL A 1 18.94 0.76 -9.34
CA VAL A 1 17.53 0.37 -9.11
C VAL A 1 16.77 0.54 -10.40
N GLN A 2 15.66 -0.17 -10.56
CA GLN A 2 14.63 0.07 -11.57
C GLN A 2 13.30 0.11 -10.81
N TRP A 3 12.30 0.82 -11.32
CA TRP A 3 11.09 1.10 -10.55
C TRP A 3 9.82 1.04 -11.40
N SER A 4 8.74 0.52 -10.82
CA SER A 4 7.37 0.63 -11.30
C SER A 4 6.45 1.07 -10.16
N SER A 5 5.25 1.54 -10.48
CA SER A 5 4.22 1.78 -9.46
C SER A 5 3.64 0.46 -8.94
N CYS A 6 3.02 0.49 -7.75
CA CYS A 6 2.16 -0.57 -7.21
C CYS A 6 0.66 -0.24 -7.37
N ASN A 7 0.32 0.87 -8.05
CA ASN A 7 -1.05 1.25 -8.34
C ASN A 7 -1.14 2.16 -9.57
N ILE A 8 -2.16 1.89 -10.39
CA ILE A 8 -2.36 2.56 -11.68
C ILE A 8 -2.65 4.07 -11.60
N PHE A 9 -3.05 4.59 -10.42
CA PHE A 9 -3.40 6.00 -10.23
C PHE A 9 -2.51 6.76 -9.24
N SER A 10 -1.56 6.08 -8.59
CA SER A 10 -0.75 6.67 -7.52
C SER A 10 0.45 7.45 -8.04
N THR A 11 0.93 7.16 -9.25
CA THR A 11 2.08 7.85 -9.84
C THR A 11 1.86 9.36 -9.88
N GLN A 12 2.90 10.10 -9.48
CA GLN A 12 3.02 11.52 -9.77
C GLN A 12 3.95 11.67 -10.96
N ASP A 13 3.43 12.01 -12.13
CA ASP A 13 4.21 11.99 -13.39
C ASP A 13 5.43 12.90 -13.34
N ASN A 14 5.34 14.03 -12.63
CA ASN A 14 6.49 14.92 -12.42
C ASN A 14 7.58 14.28 -11.55
N ALA A 15 7.22 13.44 -10.57
CA ALA A 15 8.19 12.68 -9.78
C ALA A 15 8.83 11.57 -10.62
N ALA A 16 8.02 10.82 -11.38
CA ALA A 16 8.52 9.80 -12.30
C ALA A 16 9.50 10.40 -13.34
N ALA A 17 9.13 11.53 -13.94
CA ALA A 17 9.98 12.27 -14.87
C ALA A 17 11.28 12.77 -14.23
N ALA A 18 11.21 13.29 -13.00
CA ALA A 18 12.39 13.77 -12.28
C ALA A 18 13.37 12.62 -11.97
N ILE A 19 12.86 11.45 -11.56
CA ILE A 19 13.70 10.27 -11.33
C ILE A 19 14.28 9.75 -12.65
N ALA A 20 13.48 9.64 -13.70
CA ALA A 20 13.94 9.22 -15.03
C ALA A 20 15.06 10.13 -15.56
N ALA A 21 14.97 11.44 -15.34
CA ALA A 21 16.00 12.41 -15.73
C ALA A 21 17.37 12.19 -15.04
N THR A 22 17.41 11.45 -13.91
CA THR A 22 18.66 11.03 -13.26
C THR A 22 19.33 9.81 -13.93
N GLY A 23 18.65 9.19 -14.90
CA GLY A 23 19.08 7.96 -15.57
C GLY A 23 18.61 6.66 -14.89
N VAL A 24 17.80 6.75 -13.83
CA VAL A 24 17.15 5.59 -13.21
C VAL A 24 15.97 5.14 -14.09
N PRO A 25 15.89 3.86 -14.51
CA PRO A 25 14.73 3.37 -15.26
C PRO A 25 13.47 3.38 -14.39
N VAL A 26 12.44 4.08 -14.85
CA VAL A 26 11.12 4.17 -14.21
C VAL A 26 10.06 3.86 -15.26
N TYR A 27 9.19 2.91 -14.95
CA TYR A 27 8.09 2.45 -15.78
C TYR A 27 6.79 2.68 -14.98
N ALA A 28 6.30 3.91 -15.02
CA ALA A 28 5.11 4.32 -14.28
C ALA A 28 4.58 5.65 -14.81
N TRP A 29 3.27 5.75 -14.98
CA TRP A 29 2.56 7.01 -15.18
C TRP A 29 1.16 6.93 -14.57
N LYS A 30 0.54 8.08 -14.33
CA LYS A 30 -0.80 8.12 -13.76
C LYS A 30 -1.85 7.76 -14.80
N GLY A 31 -2.70 6.81 -14.47
CA GLY A 31 -3.78 6.34 -15.35
C GLY A 31 -3.33 5.29 -16.36
N GLU A 32 -2.29 4.53 -16.04
CA GLU A 32 -1.94 3.30 -16.77
C GLU A 32 -3.11 2.30 -16.75
N THR A 33 -3.22 1.52 -17.81
CA THR A 33 -4.16 0.37 -17.88
C THR A 33 -3.61 -0.81 -17.08
N ASP A 34 -4.45 -1.80 -16.75
CA ASP A 34 -4.00 -3.01 -16.06
C ASP A 34 -2.93 -3.79 -16.86
N GLU A 35 -3.00 -3.76 -18.20
CA GLU A 35 -2.00 -4.37 -19.07
C GLU A 35 -0.65 -3.63 -19.01
N GLU A 36 -0.70 -2.29 -19.06
CA GLU A 36 0.49 -1.45 -18.92
C GLU A 36 1.12 -1.58 -17.53
N TYR A 37 0.30 -1.65 -16.47
CA TYR A 37 0.74 -1.89 -15.10
C TYR A 37 1.58 -3.17 -14.97
N MET A 38 1.05 -4.29 -15.47
CA MET A 38 1.77 -5.56 -15.44
C MET A 38 3.03 -5.52 -16.31
N TRP A 39 2.96 -4.88 -17.47
CA TRP A 39 4.14 -4.66 -18.32
C TRP A 39 5.22 -3.84 -17.60
N CYS A 40 4.83 -2.79 -16.89
CA CYS A 40 5.72 -1.94 -16.09
C CYS A 40 6.45 -2.75 -15.02
N ILE A 41 5.75 -3.62 -14.27
CA ILE A 41 6.38 -4.51 -13.28
C ILE A 41 7.39 -5.43 -13.98
N GLU A 42 7.02 -6.06 -15.10
CA GLU A 42 7.90 -6.95 -15.86
C GLU A 42 9.19 -6.25 -16.35
N GLN A 43 9.13 -4.96 -16.67
CA GLN A 43 10.32 -4.19 -17.07
C GLN A 43 11.36 -4.04 -15.94
N THR A 44 10.96 -4.21 -14.67
CA THR A 44 11.87 -4.09 -13.51
C THR A 44 12.66 -5.36 -13.22
N LEU A 45 12.38 -6.47 -13.91
CA LEU A 45 12.97 -7.78 -13.61
C LEU A 45 14.41 -7.93 -14.10
N VAL A 46 14.76 -7.27 -15.19
CA VAL A 46 16.08 -7.39 -15.85
C VAL A 46 16.68 -6.01 -16.06
N PHE A 47 17.88 -5.82 -15.53
CA PHE A 47 18.61 -4.57 -15.60
C PHE A 47 19.21 -4.35 -17.00
N PRO A 48 19.57 -3.10 -17.37
CA PRO A 48 20.09 -2.79 -18.70
C PRO A 48 21.40 -3.53 -19.05
N ASP A 49 22.11 -4.03 -18.04
CA ASP A 49 23.32 -4.87 -18.23
C ASP A 49 23.00 -6.36 -18.45
N GLY A 50 21.72 -6.71 -18.58
CA GLY A 50 21.22 -8.06 -18.81
C GLY A 50 21.12 -8.93 -17.56
N LYS A 51 21.43 -8.40 -16.37
CA LYS A 51 21.35 -9.17 -15.12
C LYS A 51 19.94 -9.10 -14.53
N PRO A 52 19.37 -10.22 -14.05
CA PRO A 52 18.14 -10.19 -13.27
C PRO A 52 18.29 -9.44 -11.95
N LEU A 53 17.17 -8.99 -11.39
CA LEU A 53 17.09 -8.46 -10.04
C LEU A 53 17.68 -9.44 -9.00
N ASN A 54 18.30 -8.90 -7.97
CA ASN A 54 18.84 -9.66 -6.83
C ASN A 54 18.24 -9.25 -5.47
N MET A 55 17.32 -8.29 -5.47
CA MET A 55 16.59 -7.78 -4.31
C MET A 55 15.20 -7.33 -4.79
N ILE A 56 14.20 -7.47 -3.91
CA ILE A 56 12.85 -6.95 -4.11
C ILE A 56 12.54 -5.93 -3.02
N LEU A 57 12.00 -4.79 -3.41
CA LEU A 57 11.34 -3.84 -2.52
C LEU A 57 9.90 -3.76 -3.02
N ASP A 58 8.96 -4.23 -2.22
CA ASP A 58 7.59 -4.44 -2.63
C ASP A 58 6.61 -3.70 -1.71
N ASP A 59 5.48 -3.32 -2.30
CA ASP A 59 4.35 -2.72 -1.61
C ASP A 59 3.07 -3.33 -2.19
N GLY A 60 2.45 -4.23 -1.42
CA GLY A 60 1.22 -4.93 -1.78
C GLY A 60 1.44 -6.37 -2.25
N GLY A 61 2.66 -6.71 -2.68
CA GLY A 61 3.08 -8.08 -2.99
C GLY A 61 2.99 -8.48 -4.45
N ASP A 62 2.66 -7.57 -5.37
CA ASP A 62 2.44 -7.88 -6.79
C ASP A 62 3.73 -8.32 -7.49
N LEU A 63 4.84 -7.61 -7.25
CA LEU A 63 6.14 -7.98 -7.80
C LEU A 63 6.60 -9.32 -7.23
N THR A 64 6.43 -9.53 -5.93
CA THR A 64 6.75 -10.80 -5.27
C THR A 64 5.96 -11.95 -5.87
N ASN A 65 4.65 -11.79 -6.06
CA ASN A 65 3.80 -12.81 -6.68
C ASN A 65 4.21 -13.10 -8.11
N LEU A 66 4.46 -12.06 -8.91
CA LEU A 66 4.90 -12.20 -10.30
C LEU A 66 6.18 -13.05 -10.39
N VAL A 67 7.18 -12.74 -9.56
CA VAL A 67 8.44 -13.49 -9.53
C VAL A 67 8.22 -14.93 -9.05
N HIS A 68 7.45 -15.15 -7.99
CA HIS A 68 7.23 -16.51 -7.46
C HIS A 68 6.40 -17.41 -8.40
N GLU A 69 5.46 -16.83 -9.14
CA GLU A 69 4.51 -17.59 -9.96
C GLU A 69 4.94 -17.72 -11.41
N LYS A 70 5.50 -16.66 -12.00
CA LYS A 70 5.84 -16.62 -13.44
C LYS A 70 7.34 -16.72 -13.73
N PHE A 71 8.19 -16.24 -12.83
CA PHE A 71 9.65 -16.21 -13.03
C PHE A 71 10.44 -16.85 -11.86
N PRO A 72 10.07 -18.05 -11.42
CA PRO A 72 10.70 -18.69 -10.25
C PRO A 72 12.21 -18.93 -10.45
N GLU A 73 12.70 -18.96 -11.68
CA GLU A 73 14.12 -19.08 -12.01
C GLU A 73 14.98 -17.92 -11.47
N TYR A 74 14.39 -16.74 -11.22
CA TYR A 74 15.10 -15.58 -10.66
C TYR A 74 15.27 -15.68 -9.14
N LEU A 75 14.43 -16.45 -8.44
CA LEU A 75 14.47 -16.59 -6.98
C LEU A 75 15.84 -17.07 -6.47
N LYS A 76 16.57 -17.87 -7.25
CA LYS A 76 17.89 -18.40 -6.87
C LYS A 76 18.93 -17.32 -6.58
N ASP A 77 18.83 -16.17 -7.25
CA ASP A 77 19.82 -15.09 -7.18
C ASP A 77 19.35 -13.94 -6.28
N ILE A 78 18.04 -13.87 -5.99
CA ILE A 78 17.44 -12.89 -5.09
C ILE A 78 17.82 -13.18 -3.64
N LYS A 79 18.36 -12.18 -2.95
CA LYS A 79 18.87 -12.32 -1.57
C LYS A 79 17.80 -12.09 -0.51
N GLY A 80 16.72 -11.41 -0.88
CA GLY A 80 15.56 -11.24 -0.03
C GLY A 80 14.64 -10.15 -0.56
N LEU A 81 13.54 -9.97 0.15
CA LEU A 81 12.56 -8.93 -0.12
C LEU A 81 12.22 -8.14 1.15
N SER A 82 11.77 -6.90 0.96
CA SER A 82 11.13 -6.09 2.00
C SER A 82 9.72 -5.73 1.54
N GLU A 83 8.73 -5.93 2.40
CA GLU A 83 7.31 -5.64 2.11
C GLU A 83 6.76 -4.61 3.10
N GLU A 84 6.13 -3.58 2.53
CA GLU A 84 5.76 -2.37 3.25
C GLU A 84 4.32 -2.36 3.77
N THR A 85 3.36 -3.03 3.13
CA THR A 85 1.94 -2.94 3.52
C THR A 85 1.38 -4.19 4.17
N THR A 86 0.31 -3.99 4.94
CA THR A 86 -0.40 -5.06 5.65
C THR A 86 -0.89 -6.16 4.71
N THR A 87 -1.37 -5.78 3.51
CA THR A 87 -1.84 -6.74 2.49
C THR A 87 -0.70 -7.63 2.00
N GLY A 88 0.43 -7.05 1.61
CA GLY A 88 1.58 -7.81 1.14
C GLY A 88 2.16 -8.68 2.26
N VAL A 89 2.24 -8.17 3.49
CA VAL A 89 2.70 -8.96 4.65
C VAL A 89 1.80 -10.17 4.92
N HIS A 90 0.47 -10.01 4.85
CA HIS A 90 -0.44 -11.15 4.97
C HIS A 90 -0.21 -12.20 3.87
N ASN A 91 0.05 -11.76 2.65
CA ASN A 91 0.40 -12.65 1.55
C ASN A 91 1.71 -13.42 1.82
N LEU A 92 2.74 -12.73 2.31
CA LEU A 92 4.01 -13.36 2.69
C LEU A 92 3.83 -14.41 3.79
N TYR A 93 3.04 -14.13 4.83
CA TYR A 93 2.74 -15.12 5.87
C TYR A 93 1.99 -16.33 5.32
N LYS A 94 1.06 -16.12 4.39
CA LYS A 94 0.35 -17.21 3.69
C LYS A 94 1.34 -18.07 2.89
N MET A 95 2.18 -17.44 2.07
CA MET A 95 3.22 -18.14 1.29
C MET A 95 4.18 -18.91 2.21
N PHE A 96 4.61 -18.31 3.32
CA PHE A 96 5.48 -18.96 4.29
C PHE A 96 4.82 -20.19 4.93
N LYS A 97 3.57 -20.06 5.39
CA LYS A 97 2.80 -21.17 5.98
C LYS A 97 2.59 -22.33 5.00
N GLU A 98 2.44 -22.01 3.72
CA GLU A 98 2.25 -22.99 2.65
C GLU A 98 3.59 -23.54 2.10
N GLY A 99 4.74 -23.09 2.61
CA GLY A 99 6.06 -23.51 2.13
C GLY A 99 6.39 -23.01 0.71
N ARG A 100 5.69 -21.97 0.24
CA ARG A 100 5.84 -21.38 -1.11
C ARG A 100 6.71 -20.13 -1.15
N LEU A 101 7.06 -19.55 0.00
CA LEU A 101 7.95 -18.40 0.07
C LEU A 101 9.41 -18.85 -0.20
N GLY A 102 9.95 -18.49 -1.36
CA GLY A 102 11.23 -19.00 -1.85
C GLY A 102 12.47 -18.25 -1.35
N ILE A 103 12.29 -17.05 -0.80
CA ILE A 103 13.37 -16.15 -0.37
C ILE A 103 13.05 -15.50 0.99
N PRO A 104 14.07 -15.07 1.76
CA PRO A 104 13.86 -14.35 3.01
C PRO A 104 13.07 -13.05 2.81
N ALA A 105 12.18 -12.75 3.74
CA ALA A 105 11.33 -11.56 3.71
C ALA A 105 11.42 -10.77 5.01
N ILE A 106 11.51 -9.44 4.89
CA ILE A 106 11.40 -8.50 6.00
C ILE A 106 10.03 -7.84 5.94
N ASN A 107 9.24 -8.04 7.00
CA ASN A 107 8.01 -7.31 7.26
C ASN A 107 8.39 -5.90 7.76
N VAL A 108 8.32 -4.91 6.87
CA VAL A 108 8.57 -3.51 7.22
C VAL A 108 7.32 -2.90 7.85
N ASN A 109 6.12 -3.31 7.40
CA ASN A 109 4.85 -2.77 7.87
C ASN A 109 4.74 -2.73 9.40
N ASP A 110 5.11 -3.84 10.07
CA ASP A 110 4.91 -4.00 11.52
C ASP A 110 6.02 -3.38 12.37
N SER A 111 6.98 -2.70 11.73
CA SER A 111 7.84 -1.77 12.47
C SER A 111 6.97 -0.70 13.11
N VAL A 112 7.20 -0.39 14.39
CA VAL A 112 6.37 0.60 15.13
C VAL A 112 6.39 1.96 14.45
N THR A 113 7.55 2.38 13.95
CA THR A 113 7.73 3.63 13.22
C THR A 113 7.09 3.65 11.83
N LYS A 114 6.63 2.50 11.33
CA LYS A 114 5.85 2.38 10.08
C LYS A 114 4.37 2.30 10.42
N SER A 115 3.90 1.16 10.94
CA SER A 115 2.49 0.91 11.24
C SER A 115 1.81 2.04 12.05
N LYS A 116 2.44 2.54 13.11
CA LYS A 116 1.84 3.55 13.99
C LYS A 116 2.00 4.98 13.51
N PHE A 117 2.73 5.20 12.41
CA PHE A 117 2.91 6.53 11.83
C PHE A 117 2.30 6.62 10.45
N ASP A 118 2.77 5.81 9.51
CA ASP A 118 2.32 5.80 8.12
C ASP A 118 0.82 5.49 8.04
N ASN A 119 0.43 4.28 8.48
CA ASN A 119 -0.94 3.81 8.33
C ASN A 119 -1.91 4.70 9.13
N LEU A 120 -1.51 5.17 10.31
CA LEU A 120 -2.35 5.99 11.18
C LEU A 120 -2.34 7.48 10.81
N TYR A 121 -1.19 8.14 10.95
CA TYR A 121 -1.08 9.58 10.75
C TYR A 121 -1.03 9.95 9.27
N GLY A 122 -0.43 9.13 8.41
CA GLY A 122 -0.44 9.34 6.96
C GLY A 122 -1.85 9.38 6.40
N CYS A 123 -2.69 8.38 6.71
CA CYS A 123 -4.10 8.38 6.30
C CYS A 123 -4.92 9.50 6.95
N ARG A 124 -4.58 9.92 8.17
CA ARG A 124 -5.24 11.06 8.81
C ARG A 124 -5.04 12.36 8.01
N GLU A 125 -3.85 12.57 7.45
CA GLU A 125 -3.56 13.76 6.64
C GLU A 125 -4.10 13.63 5.20
N SER A 126 -3.92 12.47 4.57
CA SER A 126 -4.15 12.31 3.13
C SER A 126 -5.59 11.97 2.73
N LEU A 127 -6.39 11.36 3.63
CA LEU A 127 -7.78 10.98 3.30
C LEU A 127 -8.63 12.19 2.90
N ILE A 128 -8.66 13.20 3.76
CA ILE A 128 -9.49 14.39 3.53
C ILE A 128 -8.98 15.17 2.32
N ASP A 129 -7.65 15.22 2.14
CA ASP A 129 -7.03 15.83 0.97
C ASP A 129 -7.54 15.17 -0.33
N GLY A 130 -7.51 13.84 -0.40
CA GLY A 130 -8.04 13.08 -1.53
C GLY A 130 -9.52 13.36 -1.81
N ILE A 131 -10.38 13.27 -0.79
CA ILE A 131 -11.82 13.53 -0.93
C ILE A 131 -12.07 14.97 -1.42
N LYS A 132 -11.37 15.95 -0.85
CA LYS A 132 -11.56 17.36 -1.18
C LYS A 132 -11.09 17.68 -2.59
N ARG A 133 -9.90 17.25 -3.00
CA ARG A 133 -9.42 17.45 -4.37
C ARG A 133 -10.35 16.84 -5.42
N ALA A 134 -11.01 15.73 -5.09
CA ALA A 134 -11.91 15.05 -6.01
C ALA A 134 -13.31 15.67 -6.09
N THR A 135 -13.83 16.23 -4.99
CA THR A 135 -15.27 16.53 -4.88
C THR A 135 -15.61 17.91 -4.33
N ASP A 136 -14.63 18.63 -3.76
CA ASP A 136 -14.83 19.88 -3.02
C ASP A 136 -15.92 19.81 -1.93
N VAL A 137 -16.30 18.60 -1.50
CA VAL A 137 -17.47 18.40 -0.66
C VAL A 137 -17.26 18.96 0.75
N MET A 138 -18.32 19.58 1.28
CA MET A 138 -18.39 19.94 2.70
C MET A 138 -18.54 18.68 3.56
N ILE A 139 -17.59 18.45 4.46
CA ILE A 139 -17.56 17.30 5.39
C ILE A 139 -18.38 17.58 6.65
N ALA A 140 -18.35 18.82 7.15
CA ALA A 140 -19.07 19.16 8.37
C ALA A 140 -20.57 18.90 8.24
N GLY A 141 -21.14 18.21 9.24
CA GLY A 141 -22.55 17.81 9.26
C GLY A 141 -22.89 16.59 8.40
N LYS A 142 -21.95 16.05 7.61
CA LYS A 142 -22.17 14.78 6.90
C LYS A 142 -22.00 13.58 7.81
N VAL A 143 -22.67 12.49 7.45
CA VAL A 143 -22.42 11.17 8.01
C VAL A 143 -21.31 10.51 7.19
N CYS A 144 -20.26 10.05 7.85
CA CYS A 144 -19.11 9.42 7.20
C CYS A 144 -18.92 8.02 7.78
N CYS A 145 -19.16 6.99 6.96
CA CYS A 145 -18.94 5.60 7.37
C CYS A 145 -17.48 5.20 7.08
N VAL A 146 -16.78 4.68 8.08
CA VAL A 146 -15.42 4.14 7.98
C VAL A 146 -15.50 2.64 8.21
N ALA A 147 -15.25 1.87 7.15
CA ALA A 147 -15.25 0.40 7.23
C ALA A 147 -13.88 -0.12 7.66
N GLY A 148 -13.81 -0.69 8.86
CA GLY A 148 -12.59 -1.12 9.52
C GLY A 148 -12.00 -0.03 10.41
N TYR A 149 -11.50 -0.43 11.58
CA TYR A 149 -10.93 0.43 12.62
C TYR A 149 -9.57 -0.11 13.09
N GLY A 150 -8.79 -0.67 12.17
CA GLY A 150 -7.34 -0.86 12.31
C GLY A 150 -6.58 0.47 12.28
N ASP A 151 -5.25 0.46 12.05
CA ASP A 151 -4.45 1.69 12.09
C ASP A 151 -4.91 2.73 11.03
N VAL A 152 -5.17 2.29 9.79
CA VAL A 152 -5.75 3.14 8.72
C VAL A 152 -7.11 3.70 9.12
N GLY A 153 -8.03 2.83 9.55
CA GLY A 153 -9.38 3.21 9.93
C GLY A 153 -9.42 4.23 11.07
N LYS A 154 -8.55 4.08 12.07
CA LYS A 154 -8.36 5.05 13.16
C LYS A 154 -7.96 6.42 12.63
N GLY A 155 -6.98 6.47 11.71
CA GLY A 155 -6.52 7.71 11.09
C GLY A 155 -7.64 8.41 10.30
N CYS A 156 -8.35 7.62 9.47
CA CYS A 156 -9.49 8.07 8.70
C CYS A 156 -10.61 8.66 9.56
N ALA A 157 -11.00 7.94 10.62
CA ALA A 157 -12.04 8.38 11.54
C ALA A 157 -11.68 9.68 12.27
N GLN A 158 -10.42 9.80 12.74
CA GLN A 158 -9.92 11.02 13.36
C GLN A 158 -9.99 12.22 12.40
N ALA A 159 -9.58 12.04 11.14
CA ALA A 159 -9.60 13.10 10.14
C ALA A 159 -11.03 13.58 9.84
N LEU A 160 -11.95 12.64 9.59
CA LEU A 160 -13.35 12.95 9.28
C LEU A 160 -14.04 13.66 10.45
N LYS A 161 -13.84 13.20 11.69
CA LYS A 161 -14.36 13.85 12.90
C LYS A 161 -13.74 15.25 13.09
N GLY A 162 -12.43 15.40 12.87
CA GLY A 162 -11.73 16.68 12.94
C GLY A 162 -12.26 17.72 11.96
N PHE A 163 -12.76 17.29 10.80
CA PHE A 163 -13.44 18.15 9.81
C PHE A 163 -14.95 18.33 10.06
N GLY A 164 -15.46 17.92 11.22
CA GLY A 164 -16.86 18.09 11.63
C GLY A 164 -17.83 17.03 11.08
N GLY A 165 -17.33 15.94 10.51
CA GLY A 165 -18.14 14.81 10.09
C GLY A 165 -18.64 13.98 11.27
N ARG A 166 -19.88 13.49 11.20
CA ARG A 166 -20.41 12.48 12.11
C ARG A 166 -19.93 11.11 11.65
N VAL A 167 -18.92 10.59 12.31
CA VAL A 167 -18.28 9.32 11.93
C VAL A 167 -19.03 8.14 12.52
N ILE A 168 -19.31 7.16 11.66
CA ILE A 168 -19.80 5.83 12.00
C ILE A 168 -18.73 4.82 11.58
N VAL A 169 -18.51 3.78 12.37
CA VAL A 169 -17.53 2.74 12.12
C VAL A 169 -18.24 1.40 11.90
N THR A 170 -17.76 0.60 10.95
CA THR A 170 -18.10 -0.83 10.89
C THR A 170 -16.86 -1.65 11.21
N GLU A 171 -17.00 -2.71 12.01
CA GLU A 171 -15.88 -3.57 12.40
C GLU A 171 -16.34 -5.00 12.63
N ILE A 172 -15.46 -5.93 12.27
CA ILE A 172 -15.62 -7.36 12.55
C ILE A 172 -14.84 -7.77 13.79
N ASP A 173 -13.76 -7.06 14.13
CA ASP A 173 -12.97 -7.33 15.32
C ASP A 173 -13.62 -6.63 16.54
N PRO A 174 -14.05 -7.38 17.57
CA PRO A 174 -14.74 -6.79 18.72
C PRO A 174 -13.85 -5.86 19.55
N ILE A 175 -12.52 -6.03 19.52
CA ILE A 175 -11.57 -5.17 20.21
C ILE A 175 -11.48 -3.83 19.50
N ASN A 176 -11.32 -3.83 18.17
CA ASN A 176 -11.29 -2.59 17.39
C ASN A 176 -12.66 -1.87 17.43
N ALA A 177 -13.76 -2.61 17.36
CA ALA A 177 -15.11 -2.07 17.54
C ALA A 177 -15.25 -1.37 18.91
N LEU A 178 -14.81 -2.02 19.99
CA LEU A 178 -14.86 -1.42 21.32
C LEU A 178 -13.98 -0.16 21.42
N GLN A 179 -12.79 -0.18 20.81
CA GLN A 179 -11.94 1.02 20.74
C GLN A 179 -12.65 2.17 20.02
N ALA A 180 -13.33 1.92 18.90
CA ALA A 180 -14.10 2.94 18.19
C ALA A 180 -15.21 3.54 19.07
N ALA A 181 -15.95 2.68 19.79
CA ALA A 181 -17.00 3.12 20.70
C ALA A 181 -16.44 3.99 21.85
N MET A 182 -15.27 3.66 22.40
CA MET A 182 -14.61 4.45 23.46
C MET A 182 -14.14 5.82 22.99
N GLU A 183 -13.85 5.98 21.69
CA GLU A 183 -13.54 7.28 21.06
C GLU A 183 -14.81 8.08 20.69
N GLY A 184 -15.99 7.56 21.02
CA GLY A 184 -17.29 8.19 20.81
C GLY A 184 -17.84 8.04 19.38
N TYR A 185 -17.38 7.04 18.63
CA TYR A 185 -17.95 6.69 17.33
C TYR A 185 -19.11 5.70 17.50
N GLU A 186 -20.17 5.88 16.73
CA GLU A 186 -21.22 4.87 16.58
C GLU A 186 -20.63 3.67 15.82
N VAL A 187 -20.84 2.45 16.34
CA VAL A 187 -20.42 1.21 15.66
C VAL A 187 -21.66 0.47 15.16
N THR A 188 -21.72 0.21 13.86
CA THR A 188 -22.85 -0.49 13.21
C THR A 188 -22.37 -1.60 12.27
N THR A 189 -23.30 -2.44 11.83
CA THR A 189 -23.11 -3.51 10.84
C THR A 189 -23.58 -3.09 9.46
#